data_AF-A0A7S1L9B3-F1
#
_entry.id   AF-A0A7S1L9B3-F1
#
_cell.length_a   1.000
_cell.length_b   1.000
_cell.length_c   1.000
_cell.angle_alpha   90.00
_cell.angle_beta   90.00
_cell.angle_gamma   90.00
#
_symmetry.space_group_name_H-M   'P 1'
#
loop_
_entity.id
_entity.type
_entity.pdbx_description
1 polymer ?
#
loop_
_entity_poly.entity_id
_entity_poly.type
_entity_poly.pdbx_seq_one_letter_code
_entity_poly.pdbx_strand_id
1 'polypeptide(L)'
;SDSADGYLDAGKLVFADDSVVNRNQSVGYKDRHVYCVAPIIEDPQAAGSRVQAVQFWAVGIDCCGARGSFVCDDSWDWRARSGLVVRASDMHNQYVLAAKQAEAAFGLPKAFGGQIFVRWLRDPEQLELDYWRTGIGLIWAAVFCHALATIAAAWYINKAMTGSTGW
;
A
#
# COMPACT_ATOMS: atom_id res chain seq x y z
N SER A 1 -9.97 -2.97 20.51
CA SER A 1 -8.88 -2.81 19.54
C SER A 1 -8.08 -4.10 19.46
N ASP A 2 -7.93 -4.61 18.25
CA ASP A 2 -7.06 -5.76 17.98
C ASP A 2 -5.61 -5.30 17.80
N SER A 3 -4.65 -6.15 18.20
CA SER A 3 -3.23 -5.81 18.13
C SER A 3 -2.68 -5.92 16.70
N ALA A 4 -1.86 -4.95 16.28
CA ALA A 4 -1.18 -4.99 14.97
C ALA A 4 -0.33 -6.27 14.73
N ASP A 5 0.21 -6.90 15.78
CA ASP A 5 1.01 -8.11 15.64
C ASP A 5 0.23 -9.29 15.01
N GLY A 6 -1.10 -9.30 15.14
CA GLY A 6 -1.97 -10.30 14.51
C GLY A 6 -2.20 -10.09 13.01
N TYR A 7 -1.75 -8.97 12.46
CA TYR A 7 -1.97 -8.57 11.06
C TYR A 7 -0.66 -8.39 10.28
N LEU A 8 0.44 -8.97 10.78
CA LEU A 8 1.76 -8.83 10.18
C LEU A 8 1.87 -9.46 8.78
N ASP A 9 0.98 -10.36 8.38
CA ASP A 9 0.90 -10.99 7.07
C ASP A 9 -0.23 -10.44 6.16
N ALA A 10 -1.12 -9.61 6.71
CA ALA A 10 -2.28 -9.07 5.99
C ALA A 10 -1.88 -8.16 4.81
N GLY A 11 -2.20 -8.50 3.57
CA GLY A 11 -1.96 -7.61 2.41
C GLY A 11 -2.85 -6.37 2.39
N LYS A 12 -4.08 -6.51 2.90
CA LYS A 12 -5.09 -5.45 3.03
C LYS A 12 -5.76 -5.53 4.39
N LEU A 13 -6.19 -4.38 4.88
CA LEU A 13 -6.94 -4.25 6.12
C LEU A 13 -8.23 -3.48 5.85
N VAL A 14 -9.30 -3.91 6.52
CA VAL A 14 -10.56 -3.17 6.59
C VAL A 14 -10.73 -2.74 8.04
N PHE A 15 -10.89 -1.45 8.25
CA PHE A 15 -11.01 -0.85 9.57
C PHE A 15 -12.48 -0.72 9.96
N ALA A 16 -12.73 -0.53 11.26
CA ALA A 16 -14.07 -0.34 11.78
C ALA A 16 -14.71 0.95 11.24
N ASP A 17 -16.04 1.02 11.32
CA ASP A 17 -16.83 2.11 10.75
C ASP A 17 -16.53 3.49 11.33
N ASP A 18 -16.04 3.52 12.56
CA ASP A 18 -15.62 4.69 13.32
C ASP A 18 -14.12 4.98 13.20
N SER A 19 -13.36 4.18 12.45
CA SER A 19 -11.93 4.40 12.26
C SER A 19 -11.66 5.51 11.25
N VAL A 20 -10.89 6.50 11.66
CA VAL A 20 -10.56 7.68 10.87
C VAL A 20 -9.06 7.99 10.91
N VAL A 21 -8.55 8.55 9.81
CA VAL A 21 -7.19 9.11 9.78
C VAL A 21 -7.20 10.44 10.53
N ASN A 22 -6.44 10.56 11.62
CA ASN A 22 -6.30 11.84 12.31
C ASN A 22 -5.26 12.73 11.62
N ARG A 23 -5.77 13.54 10.71
CA ARG A 23 -4.99 14.44 9.84
C ARG A 23 -4.33 15.60 10.58
N ASN A 24 -4.78 15.91 11.79
CA ASN A 24 -4.21 16.97 12.62
C ASN A 24 -2.95 16.52 13.36
N GLN A 25 -2.86 15.22 13.66
CA GLN A 25 -1.72 14.59 14.33
C GLN A 25 -0.74 13.95 13.34
N SER A 26 -0.73 14.41 12.09
CA SER A 26 0.20 13.92 11.08
C SER A 26 1.56 14.60 11.15
N VAL A 27 2.61 13.92 10.67
CA VAL A 27 3.96 14.46 10.56
C VAL A 27 4.55 14.13 9.20
N GLY A 28 5.27 15.09 8.63
CA GLY A 28 6.11 14.91 7.45
C GLY A 28 7.59 14.85 7.84
N TYR A 29 8.23 13.71 7.65
CA TYR A 29 9.67 13.53 7.81
C TYR A 29 10.39 13.78 6.49
N LYS A 30 11.31 14.75 6.45
CA LYS A 30 12.01 15.10 5.21
C LYS A 30 13.32 14.31 5.07
N ASP A 31 13.40 13.43 4.08
CA ASP A 31 14.61 12.77 3.62
C ASP A 31 14.52 12.52 2.10
N ARG A 32 15.19 13.36 1.29
CA ARG A 32 14.94 13.53 -0.16
C ARG A 32 13.49 13.93 -0.49
N HIS A 33 12.52 13.07 -0.18
CA HIS A 33 11.08 13.30 -0.19
C HIS A 33 10.52 13.60 1.22
N VAL A 34 9.28 14.06 1.31
CA VAL A 34 8.55 14.18 2.58
C VAL A 34 7.77 12.88 2.81
N TYR A 35 8.20 12.08 3.78
CA TYR A 35 7.50 10.89 4.23
C TYR A 35 6.42 11.27 5.24
N CYS A 36 5.19 11.08 4.82
CA CYS A 36 4.01 11.47 5.57
C CYS A 36 3.47 10.30 6.36
N VAL A 37 3.16 10.56 7.64
CA VAL A 37 2.45 9.61 8.50
C VAL A 37 1.30 10.32 9.21
N ALA A 38 0.18 9.64 9.36
CA ALA A 38 -0.95 10.08 10.17
C ALA A 38 -1.50 8.89 10.97
N PRO A 39 -1.80 9.07 12.27
CA PRO A 39 -2.33 7.99 13.08
C PRO A 39 -3.77 7.65 12.65
N ILE A 40 -4.08 6.36 12.58
CA ILE A 40 -5.46 5.87 12.40
C ILE A 40 -6.01 5.62 13.79
N ILE A 41 -7.09 6.31 14.12
CA ILE A 41 -7.72 6.27 15.44
C ILE A 41 -9.21 5.96 15.30
N GLU A 42 -9.81 5.46 16.36
CA GLU A 42 -11.27 5.44 16.51
C GLU A 42 -11.76 6.89 16.68
N ASP A 43 -12.95 7.21 16.16
CA ASP A 43 -13.58 8.51 16.30
C ASP A 43 -13.58 8.92 17.79
N PRO A 44 -13.08 10.10 18.15
CA PRO A 44 -13.10 10.60 19.53
C PRO A 44 -14.49 10.55 20.20
N GLN A 45 -15.57 10.61 19.42
CA GLN A 45 -16.95 10.45 19.91
C GLN A 45 -17.26 9.01 20.35
N ALA A 46 -16.64 8.02 19.71
CA ALA A 46 -16.82 6.59 19.97
C ALA A 46 -15.80 6.03 20.98
N ALA A 47 -14.59 6.60 21.05
CA ALA A 47 -13.44 6.02 21.74
C ALA A 47 -13.42 6.13 23.29
N GLY A 48 -14.50 6.63 23.92
CA GLY A 48 -14.68 6.56 25.38
C GLY A 48 -13.45 6.91 26.22
N SER A 49 -12.92 8.13 26.11
CA SER A 49 -11.89 8.73 26.99
C SER A 49 -10.57 7.96 27.22
N ARG A 50 -10.26 6.89 26.48
CA ARG A 50 -8.97 6.17 26.60
C ARG A 50 -8.11 6.46 25.37
N VAL A 51 -6.99 7.13 25.57
CA VAL A 51 -5.96 7.30 24.54
C VAL A 51 -5.28 5.94 24.36
N GLN A 52 -5.71 5.19 23.34
CA GLN A 52 -5.10 3.91 22.99
C GLN A 52 -3.79 4.13 22.24
N ALA A 53 -2.86 3.18 22.38
CA ALA A 53 -1.59 3.26 21.68
C ALA A 53 -1.79 3.11 20.16
N VAL A 54 -1.16 3.98 19.37
CA VAL A 54 -1.35 3.99 17.92
C VAL A 54 -0.51 2.90 17.28
N GLN A 55 -1.16 1.86 16.80
CA GLN A 55 -0.54 0.73 16.10
C GLN A 55 -0.67 0.80 14.58
N PHE A 56 -1.68 1.51 14.07
CA PHE A 56 -1.97 1.63 12.65
C PHE A 56 -1.75 3.07 12.17
N TRP A 57 -1.03 3.21 11.06
CA TRP A 57 -0.59 4.49 10.53
C TRP A 57 -0.91 4.59 9.04
N ALA A 58 -1.61 5.63 8.63
CA ALA A 58 -1.77 5.99 7.24
C ALA A 58 -0.50 6.69 6.73
N VAL A 59 0.01 6.30 5.58
CA VAL A 59 1.28 6.81 5.04
C VAL A 59 1.18 7.26 3.59
N GLY A 60 2.11 8.13 3.19
CA GLY A 60 2.26 8.61 1.81
C GLY A 60 3.52 9.46 1.64
N ILE A 61 3.72 9.98 0.43
CA ILE A 61 4.92 10.76 0.06
C ILE A 61 4.50 12.11 -0.51
N ASP A 62 5.13 13.19 -0.07
CA ASP A 62 4.96 14.55 -0.57
C ASP A 62 3.50 15.06 -0.54
N CYS A 63 2.69 14.55 0.40
CA CYS A 63 1.25 14.82 0.55
C CYS A 63 0.83 15.22 1.98
N CYS A 64 1.72 15.89 2.70
CA CYS A 64 1.46 16.44 4.04
C CYS A 64 2.37 17.64 4.35
N GLY A 65 2.01 18.42 5.37
CA GLY A 65 2.89 19.45 5.93
C GLY A 65 3.92 18.86 6.90
N ALA A 66 4.84 19.70 7.38
CA ALA A 66 5.79 19.29 8.43
C ALA A 66 5.09 18.73 9.68
N ARG A 67 3.95 19.34 10.04
CA ARG A 67 3.00 18.88 11.06
C ARG A 67 1.58 19.18 10.57
N GLY A 68 0.69 18.20 10.61
CA GLY A 68 -0.68 18.31 10.12
C GLY A 68 -0.81 18.30 8.60
N SER A 69 -2.04 18.60 8.13
CA SER A 69 -2.40 18.71 6.72
C SER A 69 -2.15 17.43 5.89
N PHE A 70 -2.39 16.26 6.46
CA PHE A 70 -2.33 15.01 5.70
C PHE A 70 -3.42 14.99 4.61
N VAL A 71 -3.03 14.80 3.35
CA VAL A 71 -3.94 14.76 2.18
C VAL A 71 -3.65 13.58 1.24
N CYS A 72 -2.91 12.58 1.71
CA CYS A 72 -2.56 11.42 0.89
C CYS A 72 -3.80 10.55 0.61
N ASP A 73 -3.88 10.02 -0.61
CA ASP A 73 -4.90 9.06 -1.04
C ASP A 73 -6.34 9.50 -0.68
N ASP A 74 -7.18 8.56 -0.23
CA ASP A 74 -8.58 8.83 0.09
C ASP A 74 -8.78 9.32 1.53
N SER A 75 -7.76 9.91 2.16
CA SER A 75 -7.80 10.36 3.57
C SER A 75 -8.84 11.44 3.87
N TRP A 76 -9.39 12.10 2.84
CA TRP A 76 -10.51 13.04 2.98
C TRP A 76 -11.88 12.43 2.73
N ASP A 77 -11.96 11.22 2.18
CA ASP A 77 -13.23 10.55 1.97
C ASP A 77 -13.65 9.87 3.27
N TRP A 78 -14.76 10.32 3.86
CA TRP A 78 -15.35 9.73 5.07
C TRP A 78 -15.84 8.29 4.86
N ARG A 79 -15.96 7.86 3.60
CA ARG A 79 -16.31 6.49 3.21
C ARG A 79 -15.08 5.60 3.10
N ALA A 80 -13.87 6.17 3.13
CA ALA A 80 -12.65 5.39 3.05
C ALA A 80 -12.34 4.73 4.40
N ARG A 81 -12.18 3.41 4.39
CA ARG A 81 -12.03 2.57 5.60
C ARG A 81 -11.11 1.38 5.37
N SER A 82 -10.33 1.40 4.30
CA SER A 82 -9.43 0.30 3.97
C SER A 82 -7.99 0.79 3.91
N GLY A 83 -7.07 -0.13 4.19
CA GLY A 83 -5.64 0.12 4.14
C GLY A 83 -4.93 -0.95 3.31
N LEU A 84 -4.14 -0.54 2.34
CA LEU A 84 -3.18 -1.43 1.68
C LEU A 84 -1.87 -1.40 2.47
N VAL A 85 -1.40 -2.55 2.97
CA VAL A 85 -0.24 -2.58 3.87
C VAL A 85 1.07 -2.37 3.10
N VAL A 86 1.90 -1.46 3.59
CA VAL A 86 3.20 -1.10 3.02
C VAL A 86 4.32 -1.76 3.84
N ARG A 87 4.84 -2.91 3.38
CA ARG A 87 5.91 -3.67 4.07
C ARG A 87 7.31 -3.51 3.49
N ALA A 88 7.42 -3.72 2.18
CA ALA A 88 8.69 -4.03 1.53
C ALA A 88 9.16 -2.87 0.64
N SER A 89 9.26 -1.67 1.20
CA SER A 89 9.91 -0.55 0.52
C SER A 89 11.14 -0.11 1.30
N ASP A 90 12.12 0.40 0.56
CA ASP A 90 13.24 1.22 1.02
C ASP A 90 12.81 2.42 1.89
N MET A 91 11.51 2.71 1.93
CA MET A 91 10.87 3.81 2.64
C MET A 91 10.30 3.43 4.01
N HIS A 92 10.26 2.14 4.35
CA HIS A 92 9.70 1.68 5.62
C HIS A 92 10.37 2.32 6.83
N ASN A 93 11.70 2.44 6.81
CA ASN A 93 12.47 3.05 7.90
C ASN A 93 12.12 4.53 8.09
N GLN A 94 11.86 5.25 7.01
CA GLN A 94 11.51 6.66 7.02
C GLN A 94 10.11 6.87 7.59
N TYR A 95 9.17 5.96 7.30
CA TYR A 95 7.86 5.97 7.96
C TYR A 95 7.97 5.65 9.47
N VAL A 96 8.84 4.74 9.88
CA VAL A 96 9.13 4.48 11.30
C VAL A 96 9.69 5.73 11.99
N LEU A 97 10.62 6.45 11.33
CA LEU A 97 11.18 7.70 11.87
C LEU A 97 10.12 8.80 11.96
N ALA A 98 9.27 8.94 10.93
CA ALA A 98 8.16 9.87 10.92
C ALA A 98 7.15 9.55 12.04
N ALA A 99 6.82 8.27 12.25
CA ALA A 99 5.91 7.83 13.31
C ALA A 99 6.48 8.13 14.69
N LYS A 100 7.77 7.83 14.93
CA LYS A 100 8.46 8.21 16.16
C LYS A 100 8.44 9.73 16.40
N GLN A 101 8.60 10.51 15.34
CA GLN A 101 8.51 11.97 15.43
C GLN A 101 7.08 12.44 15.76
N ALA A 102 6.05 11.79 15.20
CA ALA A 102 4.65 12.05 15.54
C ALA A 102 4.32 11.69 16.99
N GLU A 103 4.79 10.54 17.47
CA GLU A 103 4.68 10.10 18.87
C GLU A 103 5.26 11.16 19.82
N ALA A 104 6.48 11.64 19.54
CA ALA A 104 7.12 12.67 20.35
C ALA A 104 6.46 14.06 20.23
N ALA A 105 6.01 14.44 19.03
CA ALA A 105 5.45 15.77 18.78
C ALA A 105 4.05 15.96 19.39
N PHE A 106 3.24 14.89 19.43
CA PHE A 106 1.84 14.94 19.87
C PHE A 106 1.58 14.16 21.16
N GLY A 107 2.61 13.56 21.78
CA GLY A 107 2.46 12.79 23.01
C GLY A 107 1.60 11.54 22.82
N LEU A 108 1.66 10.91 21.64
CA LEU A 108 0.88 9.72 21.35
C LEU A 108 1.48 8.53 22.13
N PRO A 109 0.66 7.68 22.77
CA PRO A 109 1.17 6.51 23.46
C PRO A 109 1.81 5.57 22.45
N LYS A 110 3.08 5.26 22.68
CA LYS A 110 3.81 4.29 21.87
C LYS A 110 3.18 2.91 22.02
N ALA A 111 2.94 2.24 20.90
CA ALA A 111 2.48 0.86 20.92
C ALA A 111 3.54 -0.08 21.48
N PHE A 112 3.12 -0.98 22.38
CA PHE A 112 3.88 -2.19 22.70
C PHE A 112 3.62 -3.19 21.56
N GLY A 113 4.54 -3.31 20.60
CA GLY A 113 4.42 -4.21 19.45
C GLY A 113 4.87 -3.57 18.12
N GLY A 114 4.55 -4.23 17.01
CA GLY A 114 4.81 -3.72 15.65
C GLY A 114 3.91 -2.55 15.25
N GLN A 115 4.42 -1.67 14.38
CA GLN A 115 3.65 -0.63 13.71
C GLN A 115 3.29 -1.12 12.30
N ILE A 116 2.02 -0.97 11.92
CA ILE A 116 1.56 -1.27 10.56
C ILE A 116 1.32 0.03 9.81
N PHE A 117 1.99 0.18 8.68
CA PHE A 117 1.83 1.30 7.77
C PHE A 117 0.93 0.90 6.61
N VAL A 118 -0.05 1.74 6.29
CA VAL A 118 -1.02 1.50 5.22
C VAL A 118 -1.20 2.71 4.34
N ARG A 119 -1.47 2.48 3.05
CA ARG A 119 -2.08 3.50 2.19
C ARG A 119 -3.59 3.48 2.39
N TRP A 120 -4.17 4.63 2.70
CA TRP A 120 -5.58 4.75 3.06
C TRP A 120 -6.46 4.88 1.81
N LEU A 121 -7.37 3.93 1.62
CA LEU A 121 -8.14 3.79 0.39
C LEU A 121 -9.61 3.58 0.69
N ARG A 122 -10.46 4.02 -0.23
CA ARG A 122 -11.88 3.71 -0.20
C ARG A 122 -12.18 2.30 -0.64
N ASP A 123 -11.76 1.95 -1.84
CA ASP A 123 -12.08 0.69 -2.49
C ASP A 123 -10.78 -0.06 -2.83
N PRO A 124 -10.26 -0.91 -1.93
CA PRO A 124 -8.98 -1.60 -2.15
C PRO A 124 -9.12 -2.67 -3.24
N GLU A 125 -10.34 -3.17 -3.45
CA GLU A 125 -10.66 -4.21 -4.43
C GLU A 125 -10.52 -3.71 -5.87
N GLN A 126 -10.83 -2.43 -6.15
CA GLN A 126 -10.65 -1.87 -7.49
C GLN A 126 -9.17 -1.82 -7.86
N LEU A 127 -8.31 -1.45 -6.91
CA LEU A 127 -6.87 -1.44 -7.12
C LEU A 127 -6.33 -2.86 -7.34
N GLU A 128 -6.83 -3.84 -6.57
CA GLU A 128 -6.49 -5.26 -6.74
C GLU A 128 -6.90 -5.78 -8.12
N LEU A 129 -8.11 -5.44 -8.58
CA LEU A 129 -8.60 -5.81 -9.91
C LEU A 129 -7.80 -5.17 -11.04
N ASP A 130 -7.34 -3.93 -10.89
CA ASP A 130 -6.51 -3.27 -11.90
C ASP A 130 -5.10 -3.88 -11.98
N TYR A 131 -4.49 -4.20 -10.84
CA TYR A 131 -3.24 -4.96 -10.81
C TYR A 131 -3.42 -6.36 -11.41
N TRP A 132 -4.52 -7.04 -11.08
CA TRP A 132 -4.84 -8.36 -11.61
C TRP A 132 -5.02 -8.34 -13.13
N ARG A 133 -5.80 -7.40 -13.67
CA ARG A 133 -6.02 -7.23 -15.11
C ARG A 133 -4.74 -6.90 -15.86
N THR A 134 -3.94 -5.98 -15.31
CA THR A 134 -2.66 -5.59 -15.92
C THR A 134 -1.68 -6.77 -15.94
N GLY A 135 -1.56 -7.48 -14.81
CA GLY A 135 -0.71 -8.66 -14.69
C GLY A 135 -1.11 -9.78 -15.66
N ILE A 136 -2.40 -10.10 -15.72
CA ILE A 136 -2.93 -11.09 -16.67
C ILE A 136 -2.69 -10.67 -18.12
N GLY A 137 -2.90 -9.39 -18.45
CA GLY A 137 -2.65 -8.87 -19.80
C GLY A 137 -1.21 -9.06 -20.25
N LEU A 138 -0.24 -8.76 -19.39
CA LEU A 138 1.18 -8.97 -19.66
C LEU A 138 1.54 -10.45 -19.84
N ILE A 139 1.00 -11.33 -18.98
CA ILE A 139 1.23 -12.77 -19.08
C ILE A 139 0.68 -13.31 -20.40
N TRP A 140 -0.57 -12.97 -20.76
CA TRP A 140 -1.15 -13.39 -22.03
C TRP A 140 -0.36 -12.87 -23.22
N ALA A 141 0.06 -11.60 -23.21
CA ALA A 141 0.89 -11.04 -24.26
C ALA A 141 2.21 -11.80 -24.44
N ALA A 142 2.88 -12.17 -23.33
CA ALA A 142 4.10 -12.96 -23.35
C ALA A 142 3.86 -14.38 -23.91
N VAL A 143 2.77 -15.04 -23.50
CA VAL A 143 2.38 -16.37 -24.01
C VAL A 143 2.11 -16.32 -25.52
N PHE A 144 1.36 -15.32 -26.00
CA PHE A 144 1.11 -15.14 -27.42
C PHE A 144 2.39 -14.88 -28.21
N CYS A 145 3.27 -14.01 -27.72
CA CYS A 145 4.56 -13.74 -28.36
C CYS A 145 5.42 -15.02 -28.45
N HIS A 146 5.47 -15.81 -27.37
CA HIS A 146 6.20 -17.06 -27.34
C HIS A 146 5.62 -18.09 -28.32
N ALA A 147 4.29 -18.25 -28.34
CA ALA A 147 3.60 -19.16 -29.25
C ALA A 147 3.84 -18.77 -30.73
N LEU A 148 3.79 -17.48 -31.06
CA LEU A 148 4.08 -17.01 -32.42
C LEU A 148 5.54 -17.28 -32.82
N ALA A 149 6.49 -17.08 -31.91
CA ALA A 149 7.90 -17.37 -32.17
C ALA A 149 8.16 -18.87 -32.42
N THR A 150 7.54 -19.76 -31.64
CA THR A 150 7.69 -21.21 -31.83
C THR A 150 7.02 -21.71 -33.11
N ILE A 151 5.84 -21.17 -33.47
CA ILE A 151 5.17 -21.47 -34.74
C ILE A 151 6.01 -21.01 -35.93
N ALA A 152 6.56 -19.79 -35.89
CA ALA A 152 7.40 -19.26 -36.95
C ALA A 152 8.69 -20.09 -37.13
N ALA A 153 9.33 -20.49 -36.02
CA ALA A 153 10.50 -21.35 -36.05
C ALA A 153 10.18 -22.74 -36.65
N ALA A 154 9.07 -23.36 -36.23
CA ALA A 154 8.62 -24.64 -36.79
C ALA A 154 8.32 -24.56 -38.29
N TRP A 155 7.63 -23.49 -38.71
CA TRP A 155 7.35 -23.23 -40.13
C TRP A 155 8.65 -23.08 -40.94
N TYR A 156 9.61 -22.32 -40.42
CA TYR A 156 10.91 -22.13 -41.06
C TYR A 156 11.69 -23.45 -41.21
N ILE A 157 11.75 -24.26 -40.16
CA ILE A 157 12.42 -25.57 -40.17
C ILE A 157 11.75 -26.52 -41.18
N ASN A 158 10.42 -26.58 -41.20
CA ASN A 158 9.69 -27.43 -42.15
C ASN A 158 9.94 -27.02 -43.61
N LYS A 159 9.96 -25.71 -43.90
CA LYS A 159 10.30 -25.19 -45.23
C LYS A 159 11.74 -25.52 -45.64
N ALA A 160 12.69 -25.43 -44.70
CA ALA A 160 14.08 -25.79 -44.95
C ALA A 160 14.26 -27.29 -45.26
N MET A 161 13.56 -28.17 -44.53
CA MET A 161 13.62 -29.61 -44.76
C MET A 161 13.00 -30.02 -46.10
N THR A 162 11.79 -29.53 -46.41
CA THR A 162 11.08 -29.85 -47.67
C THR A 162 11.75 -29.30 -48.92
N GLY A 163 12.49 -28.18 -48.81
CA GLY A 163 13.30 -27.65 -49.92
C GLY A 163 14.57 -28.45 -50.22
N SER A 164 15.02 -29.32 -49.30
CA SER A 164 16.25 -30.12 -49.45
C SER A 164 16.02 -31.49 -50.11
N THR A 165 14.78 -31.96 -50.20
CA THR A 165 14.42 -33.29 -50.74
C THR A 165 14.09 -33.29 -52.24
N GLY A 166 14.41 -32.22 -52.97
CA GLY A 166 14.24 -32.12 -54.42
C GLY A 166 15.54 -32.43 -55.17
N TRP A 167 15.90 -33.70 -55.26
CA TRP A 167 16.84 -34.26 -56.25
C TRP A 167 16.25 -35.57 -56.78
#